data_AF-A0A6A4DXE4-F1
#
_entry.id   AF-A0A6A4DXE4-F1
#
_cell.length_a   1.000
_cell.length_b   1.000
_cell.length_c   1.000
_cell.angle_alpha   90.00
_cell.angle_beta   90.00
_cell.angle_gamma   90.00
#
_symmetry.space_group_name_H-M   'P 1'
#
loop_
_entity.id
_entity.type
_entity.pdbx_description
1 polymer ?
#
loop_
_entity_poly.entity_id
_entity_poly.type
_entity_poly.pdbx_seq_one_letter_code
_entity_poly.pdbx_strand_id
1 'polypeptide(L)'
;MSAREKATYKGALAAAMDSGAYIKFVEIHTEMKSEMEAHKQCMFIYWHRFFLVVFENMFRGQGPKFACVTVPYFNWMAASNKALTGECKTLGECSPILRELGGYAGNSQKTVTINGAQVAGNCVTTAPLNHFCQSSASKGSACARCLPRGNWGGCKSPRKCKLRVGDRTSLQRNKHRESISNRRARMPRRYPLDSR
;
A
#
# COMPACT_ATOMS: atom_id res chain seq x y z
N MET A 1 19.64 -12.06 -2.57
CA MET A 1 18.64 -12.78 -3.40
C MET A 1 19.21 -13.03 -4.78
N SER A 2 19.24 -14.28 -5.19
CA SER A 2 19.54 -14.74 -6.54
C SER A 2 18.48 -14.25 -7.56
N ALA A 3 18.79 -14.35 -8.85
CA ALA A 3 17.84 -14.03 -9.92
C ALA A 3 16.55 -14.87 -9.82
N ARG A 4 16.67 -16.16 -9.46
CA ARG A 4 15.54 -17.07 -9.27
C ARG A 4 14.62 -16.62 -8.14
N GLU A 5 15.18 -16.30 -6.96
CA GLU A 5 14.39 -15.82 -5.82
C GLU A 5 13.68 -14.49 -6.14
N LYS A 6 14.37 -13.58 -6.83
CA LYS A 6 13.76 -12.32 -7.30
C LYS A 6 12.61 -12.57 -8.26
N ALA A 7 12.76 -13.52 -9.19
CA ALA A 7 11.68 -13.91 -10.12
C ALA A 7 10.49 -14.52 -9.38
N THR A 8 10.74 -15.42 -8.41
CA THR A 8 9.69 -16.00 -7.55
C THR A 8 8.93 -14.91 -6.79
N TYR A 9 9.64 -13.98 -6.15
CA TYR A 9 9.00 -12.88 -5.41
C TYR A 9 8.16 -11.96 -6.31
N LYS A 10 8.73 -11.51 -7.44
CA LYS A 10 8.00 -10.65 -8.40
C LYS A 10 6.78 -11.35 -8.99
N GLY A 11 6.90 -12.65 -9.27
CA GLY A 11 5.79 -13.47 -9.74
C GLY A 11 4.69 -13.63 -8.69
N ALA A 12 5.05 -13.85 -7.42
CA ALA A 12 4.08 -13.97 -6.33
C ALA A 12 3.36 -12.64 -6.10
N LEU A 13 4.08 -11.53 -6.18
CA LEU A 13 3.53 -10.18 -6.09
C LEU A 13 2.53 -9.90 -7.23
N ALA A 14 2.88 -10.23 -8.47
CA ALA A 14 1.98 -10.10 -9.61
C ALA A 14 0.71 -10.96 -9.44
N ALA A 15 0.87 -12.24 -9.07
CA ALA A 15 -0.26 -13.15 -8.85
C ALA A 15 -1.19 -12.67 -7.72
N ALA A 16 -0.62 -12.14 -6.63
CA ALA A 16 -1.37 -11.54 -5.53
C ALA A 16 -2.15 -10.29 -5.95
N MET A 17 -1.60 -9.49 -6.88
CA MET A 17 -2.30 -8.34 -7.45
C MET A 17 -3.45 -8.79 -8.35
N ASP A 18 -3.23 -9.79 -9.21
CA ASP A 18 -4.26 -10.34 -10.11
C ASP A 18 -5.42 -11.00 -9.35
N SER A 19 -5.13 -11.73 -8.27
CA SER A 19 -6.15 -12.39 -7.44
C SER A 19 -6.93 -11.43 -6.53
N GLY A 20 -6.46 -10.18 -6.42
CA GLY A 20 -6.99 -9.20 -5.47
C GLY A 20 -6.57 -9.45 -4.02
N ALA A 21 -5.69 -10.43 -3.75
CA ALA A 21 -5.16 -10.65 -2.41
C ALA A 21 -4.30 -9.46 -1.93
N TYR A 22 -3.48 -8.87 -2.81
CA TYR A 22 -2.63 -7.73 -2.48
C TYR A 22 -3.45 -6.52 -2.01
N ILE A 23 -4.52 -6.17 -2.72
CA ILE A 23 -5.33 -4.99 -2.37
C ILE A 23 -6.09 -5.18 -1.06
N LYS A 24 -6.47 -6.42 -0.69
CA LYS A 24 -7.04 -6.70 0.63
C LYS A 24 -6.10 -6.34 1.78
N PHE A 25 -4.79 -6.58 1.64
CA PHE A 25 -3.83 -6.18 2.66
C PHE A 25 -3.68 -4.67 2.76
N VAL A 26 -3.78 -3.95 1.64
CA VAL A 26 -3.85 -2.48 1.64
C VAL A 26 -5.13 -2.01 2.34
N GLU A 27 -6.26 -2.67 2.08
CA GLU A 27 -7.54 -2.36 2.73
C GLU A 27 -7.49 -2.59 4.23
N ILE A 28 -6.96 -3.74 4.69
CA ILE A 28 -6.75 -4.05 6.11
C ILE A 28 -5.86 -2.98 6.76
N HIS A 29 -4.67 -2.74 6.23
CA HIS A 29 -3.72 -1.78 6.81
C HIS A 29 -4.28 -0.34 6.88
N THR A 30 -5.29 -0.03 6.07
CA THR A 30 -5.84 1.33 5.97
C THR A 30 -7.29 1.44 6.45
N GLU A 31 -7.86 0.34 6.97
CA GLU A 31 -9.07 0.35 7.77
C GLU A 31 -8.77 1.05 9.10
N MET A 32 -9.71 1.85 9.60
CA MET A 32 -9.45 2.79 10.70
C MET A 32 -9.04 2.09 12.00
N LYS A 33 -9.73 1.02 12.41
CA LYS A 33 -9.38 0.29 13.64
C LYS A 33 -8.03 -0.40 13.49
N SER A 34 -7.80 -1.03 12.34
CA SER A 34 -6.52 -1.65 12.05
C SER A 34 -5.38 -0.64 12.00
N GLU A 35 -5.59 0.56 11.47
CA GLU A 35 -4.57 1.62 11.43
C GLU A 35 -4.23 2.12 12.84
N MET A 36 -5.25 2.28 13.69
CA MET A 36 -5.07 2.65 15.09
C MET A 36 -4.30 1.60 15.89
N GLU A 37 -4.48 0.32 15.62
CA GLU A 37 -3.68 -0.75 16.23
C GLU A 37 -2.25 -0.78 15.67
N ALA A 38 -2.10 -0.50 14.38
CA ALA A 38 -0.83 -0.57 13.67
C ALA A 38 0.11 0.59 14.03
N HIS A 39 -0.40 1.80 14.30
CA HIS A 39 0.41 3.01 14.45
C HIS A 39 0.13 3.77 15.75
N LYS A 40 1.17 4.43 16.29
CA LYS A 40 1.10 5.29 17.50
C LYS A 40 0.65 4.56 18.77
N GLN A 41 0.81 3.24 18.81
CA GLN A 41 0.57 2.38 19.98
C GLN A 41 1.81 1.52 20.27
N CYS A 42 1.84 0.91 21.46
CA CYS A 42 2.89 -0.05 21.85
C CYS A 42 2.95 -1.28 20.93
N MET A 43 1.87 -1.56 20.20
CA MET A 43 1.76 -2.72 19.30
C MET A 43 2.39 -2.52 17.92
N PHE A 44 2.92 -1.33 17.60
CA PHE A 44 3.46 -1.01 16.26
C PHE A 44 4.37 -2.11 15.69
N ILE A 45 5.38 -2.55 16.46
CA ILE A 45 6.35 -3.56 16.00
C ILE A 45 5.70 -4.93 15.84
N TYR A 46 4.90 -5.35 16.81
CA TYR A 46 4.26 -6.66 16.80
C TYR A 46 3.23 -6.79 15.69
N TRP A 47 2.41 -5.76 15.50
CA TRP A 47 1.39 -5.70 14.45
C TRP A 47 2.02 -5.79 13.06
N HIS A 48 3.05 -4.97 12.78
CA HIS A 48 3.72 -5.00 11.48
C HIS A 48 4.50 -6.30 11.23
N ARG A 49 5.12 -6.88 12.28
CA ARG A 49 5.79 -8.17 12.16
C ARG A 49 4.80 -9.29 11.84
N PHE A 50 3.66 -9.32 12.52
CA PHE A 50 2.58 -10.26 12.22
C PHE A 50 2.02 -10.05 10.81
N PHE A 51 1.78 -8.78 10.42
CA PHE A 51 1.31 -8.42 9.09
C PHE A 51 2.24 -8.94 7.99
N LEU A 52 3.56 -8.81 8.16
CA LEU A 52 4.55 -9.34 7.20
C LEU A 52 4.56 -10.88 7.15
N VAL A 53 4.40 -11.58 8.28
CA VAL A 53 4.28 -13.04 8.32
C VAL A 53 3.06 -13.52 7.52
N VAL A 54 1.90 -12.88 7.76
CA VAL A 54 0.67 -13.22 7.04
C VAL A 54 0.75 -12.81 5.57
N PHE A 55 1.44 -11.71 5.26
CA PHE A 55 1.69 -11.27 3.88
C PHE A 55 2.58 -12.25 3.10
N GLU A 56 3.63 -12.79 3.74
CA GLU A 56 4.43 -13.87 3.16
C GLU A 56 3.59 -15.13 2.94
N ASN A 57 2.76 -15.51 3.92
CA ASN A 57 1.87 -16.66 3.78
C ASN A 57 0.86 -16.46 2.63
N MET A 58 0.36 -15.25 2.43
CA MET A 58 -0.49 -14.91 1.28
C MET A 58 0.24 -15.13 -0.05
N PHE A 59 1.53 -14.79 -0.15
CA PHE A 59 2.31 -15.10 -1.34
C PHE A 59 2.48 -16.60 -1.57
N ARG A 60 2.75 -17.37 -0.52
CA ARG A 60 2.80 -18.84 -0.59
C ARG A 60 1.46 -19.43 -1.04
N GLY A 61 0.35 -18.82 -0.64
CA GLY A 61 -1.01 -19.16 -1.04
C GLY A 61 -1.37 -18.84 -2.51
N GLN A 62 -0.53 -18.12 -3.26
CA GLN A 62 -0.79 -17.85 -4.69
C GLN A 62 -0.49 -19.08 -5.59
N GLY A 63 0.01 -20.18 -5.03
CA GLY A 63 0.17 -21.47 -5.70
C GLY A 63 1.50 -22.16 -5.41
N PRO A 64 1.65 -23.46 -5.75
CA PRO A 64 2.80 -24.28 -5.36
C PRO A 64 4.17 -23.71 -5.80
N LYS A 65 4.22 -23.01 -6.94
CA LYS A 65 5.44 -22.35 -7.44
C LYS A 65 6.00 -21.25 -6.53
N PHE A 66 5.19 -20.75 -5.59
CA PHE A 66 5.57 -19.71 -4.63
C PHE A 66 5.74 -20.25 -3.21
N ALA A 67 5.69 -21.57 -3.00
CA ALA A 67 5.77 -22.18 -1.67
C ALA A 67 7.03 -21.78 -0.89
N CYS A 68 8.13 -21.48 -1.59
CA CYS A 68 9.41 -21.05 -1.00
C CYS A 68 9.70 -19.56 -1.18
N VAL A 69 8.68 -18.72 -1.40
CA VAL A 69 8.87 -17.27 -1.49
C VAL A 69 9.28 -16.70 -0.12
N THR A 70 10.19 -15.74 -0.14
CA THR A 70 10.62 -14.99 1.04
C THR A 70 10.36 -13.50 0.82
N VAL A 71 9.92 -12.78 1.85
CA VAL A 71 9.74 -11.31 1.75
C VAL A 71 11.11 -10.61 1.94
N PRO A 72 11.58 -9.82 0.95
CA PRO A 72 12.85 -9.10 1.07
C PRO A 72 12.74 -7.90 1.99
N TYR A 73 13.88 -7.50 2.59
CA TYR A 73 14.02 -6.22 3.24
C TYR A 73 14.71 -5.21 2.32
N PHE A 74 14.37 -3.93 2.48
CA PHE A 74 15.02 -2.83 1.78
C PHE A 74 15.98 -2.08 2.72
N ASN A 75 17.29 -2.24 2.50
CA ASN A 75 18.31 -1.46 3.21
C ASN A 75 18.43 -0.03 2.63
N TRP A 76 17.50 0.83 3.00
CA TRP A 76 17.45 2.22 2.55
C TRP A 76 18.59 3.07 3.12
N MET A 77 19.14 2.73 4.29
CA MET A 77 20.25 3.44 4.91
C MET A 77 21.52 3.31 4.06
N ALA A 78 21.84 2.09 3.61
CA ALA A 78 22.98 1.88 2.71
C ALA A 78 22.81 2.65 1.39
N ALA A 79 21.62 2.62 0.79
CA ALA A 79 21.34 3.38 -0.43
C ALA A 79 21.47 4.90 -0.23
N SER A 80 20.99 5.42 0.90
CA SER A 80 21.14 6.83 1.24
C SER A 80 22.60 7.22 1.50
N ASN A 81 23.38 6.39 2.19
CA ASN A 81 24.80 6.66 2.41
C ASN A 81 25.55 6.76 1.09
N LYS A 82 25.34 5.82 0.15
CA LYS A 82 25.92 5.89 -1.19
C LYS A 82 25.54 7.17 -1.96
N ALA A 83 24.29 7.61 -1.81
CA ALA A 83 23.81 8.85 -2.44
C ALA A 83 24.45 10.11 -1.82
N LEU A 84 24.79 10.05 -0.53
CA LEU A 84 25.42 11.16 0.21
C LEU A 84 26.93 11.21 -0.01
N THR A 85 27.60 10.06 -0.13
CA THR A 85 29.04 9.95 -0.42
C THR A 85 29.37 10.16 -1.90
N GLY A 86 28.36 10.22 -2.77
CA GLY A 86 28.53 10.50 -4.20
C GLY A 86 28.83 9.28 -5.06
N GLU A 87 28.77 8.06 -4.52
CA GLU A 87 28.88 6.81 -5.29
C GLU A 87 27.77 6.67 -6.35
N CYS A 88 26.63 7.31 -6.12
CA CYS A 88 25.49 7.40 -7.03
C CYS A 88 24.70 8.68 -6.73
N LYS A 89 23.88 9.16 -7.67
CA LYS A 89 23.24 10.49 -7.55
C LYS A 89 21.90 10.42 -6.84
N THR A 90 21.17 9.32 -7.00
CA THR A 90 19.76 9.21 -6.62
C THR A 90 19.47 7.90 -5.92
N LEU A 91 18.42 7.86 -5.09
CA LEU A 91 18.02 6.65 -4.37
C LEU A 91 17.70 5.51 -5.34
N GLY A 92 17.10 5.83 -6.49
CA GLY A 92 16.83 4.88 -7.57
C GLY A 92 18.08 4.23 -8.17
N GLU A 93 19.16 5.00 -8.34
CA GLU A 93 20.46 4.48 -8.77
C GLU A 93 21.10 3.61 -7.68
N CYS A 94 21.14 4.15 -6.45
CA CYS A 94 21.80 3.56 -5.29
C CYS A 94 21.12 2.29 -4.75
N SER A 95 19.90 2.02 -5.18
CA SER A 95 19.11 0.89 -4.69
C SER A 95 18.46 0.09 -5.81
N PRO A 96 19.06 -1.07 -6.18
CA PRO A 96 18.50 -1.93 -7.23
C PRO A 96 17.05 -2.36 -6.97
N ILE A 97 16.66 -2.59 -5.70
CA ILE A 97 15.28 -3.00 -5.36
C ILE A 97 14.23 -1.99 -5.81
N LEU A 98 14.56 -0.69 -5.81
CA LEU A 98 13.65 0.36 -6.26
C LEU A 98 13.42 0.32 -7.77
N ARG A 99 14.38 -0.21 -8.54
CA ARG A 99 14.25 -0.44 -9.99
C ARG A 99 13.61 -1.79 -10.31
N GLU A 100 13.98 -2.82 -9.57
CA GLU A 100 13.53 -4.20 -9.81
C GLU A 100 12.06 -4.43 -9.43
N LEU A 101 11.49 -3.65 -8.52
CA LEU A 101 10.07 -3.72 -8.12
C LEU A 101 9.21 -2.70 -8.91
N GLY A 102 9.39 -2.69 -10.23
CA GLY A 102 8.67 -1.84 -11.18
C GLY A 102 9.32 -0.48 -11.44
N GLY A 103 10.27 -0.04 -10.62
CA GLY A 103 10.91 1.25 -10.87
C GLY A 103 10.08 2.45 -10.43
N TYR A 104 10.57 3.61 -10.86
CA TYR A 104 10.01 4.94 -10.60
C TYR A 104 9.87 5.77 -11.88
N ALA A 105 10.30 5.22 -13.02
CA ALA A 105 10.01 5.76 -14.34
C ALA A 105 8.56 5.39 -14.68
N GLY A 106 7.73 6.41 -14.88
CA GLY A 106 6.32 6.26 -15.26
C GLY A 106 5.99 7.28 -16.34
N ASN A 107 5.04 6.92 -17.21
CA ASN A 107 4.80 7.65 -18.46
C ASN A 107 4.03 8.97 -18.25
N SER A 108 3.44 9.19 -17.08
CA SER A 108 2.73 10.42 -16.74
C SER A 108 2.41 10.53 -15.25
N GLN A 109 2.24 11.76 -14.78
CA GLN A 109 1.59 12.04 -13.49
C GLN A 109 0.11 11.63 -13.59
N LYS A 110 -0.35 10.77 -12.68
CA LYS A 110 -1.73 10.29 -12.62
C LYS A 110 -2.21 10.21 -11.17
N THR A 111 -3.48 10.51 -10.98
CA THR A 111 -4.18 10.27 -9.72
C THR A 111 -4.95 8.95 -9.80
N VAL A 112 -4.72 8.05 -8.85
CA VAL A 112 -5.45 6.79 -8.70
C VAL A 112 -6.15 6.79 -7.35
N THR A 113 -7.44 6.45 -7.33
CA THR A 113 -8.20 6.31 -6.09
C THR A 113 -7.98 4.92 -5.50
N ILE A 114 -7.10 4.82 -4.52
CA ILE A 114 -6.72 3.55 -3.86
C ILE A 114 -7.45 3.44 -2.53
N ASN A 115 -8.37 2.48 -2.43
CA ASN A 115 -9.24 2.30 -1.25
C ASN A 115 -9.84 3.63 -0.75
N GLY A 116 -10.45 4.39 -1.67
CA GLY A 116 -11.11 5.68 -1.39
C GLY A 116 -10.17 6.89 -1.21
N ALA A 117 -8.85 6.70 -1.23
CA ALA A 117 -7.87 7.79 -1.14
C ALA A 117 -7.35 8.18 -2.52
N GLN A 118 -7.34 9.47 -2.84
CA GLN A 118 -6.72 9.96 -4.06
C GLN A 118 -5.19 9.96 -3.90
N VAL A 119 -4.48 9.21 -4.73
CA VAL A 119 -3.03 9.10 -4.68
C VAL A 119 -2.44 9.58 -6.01
N ALA A 120 -1.67 10.67 -5.97
CA ALA A 120 -1.07 11.29 -7.14
C ALA A 120 0.44 11.03 -7.19
N GLY A 121 0.93 10.60 -8.34
CA GLY A 121 2.36 10.41 -8.60
C GLY A 121 2.65 9.92 -10.01
N ASN A 122 3.90 9.52 -10.24
CA ASN A 122 4.29 8.88 -11.51
C ASN A 122 3.62 7.51 -11.56
N CYS A 123 2.70 7.28 -12.50
CA CYS A 123 2.08 5.97 -12.61
C CYS A 123 3.04 5.00 -13.27
N VAL A 124 3.54 4.05 -12.48
CA VAL A 124 4.50 3.06 -12.94
C VAL A 124 3.77 1.82 -13.45
N THR A 125 4.03 1.47 -14.71
CA THR A 125 3.42 0.35 -15.43
C THR A 125 4.42 -0.78 -15.69
N THR A 126 5.63 -0.71 -15.16
CA THR A 126 6.60 -1.81 -15.31
C THR A 126 6.27 -2.94 -14.36
N ALA A 127 6.44 -4.18 -14.82
CA ALA A 127 6.23 -5.36 -13.99
C ALA A 127 7.10 -5.35 -12.71
N PRO A 128 6.54 -5.77 -11.56
CA PRO A 128 5.23 -6.40 -11.40
C PRO A 128 4.05 -5.42 -11.18
N LEU A 129 4.26 -4.10 -11.23
CA LEU A 129 3.25 -3.11 -10.85
C LEU A 129 2.14 -2.90 -11.89
N ASN A 130 2.32 -3.37 -13.14
CA ASN A 130 1.25 -3.43 -14.14
C ASN A 130 0.07 -4.33 -13.75
N HIS A 131 0.23 -5.22 -12.76
CA HIS A 131 -0.85 -6.06 -12.26
C HIS A 131 -1.73 -5.34 -11.23
N PHE A 132 -1.34 -4.13 -10.78
CA PHE A 132 -2.00 -3.44 -9.69
C PHE A 132 -3.48 -3.12 -9.97
N CYS A 133 -4.31 -3.41 -8.97
CA CYS A 133 -5.71 -3.03 -8.91
C CYS A 133 -5.99 -2.20 -7.64
N GLN A 134 -6.77 -1.13 -7.80
CA GLN A 134 -6.91 -0.06 -6.80
C GLN A 134 -7.93 -0.31 -5.69
N SER A 135 -8.79 -1.32 -5.84
CA SER A 135 -9.76 -1.76 -4.82
C SER A 135 -10.14 -3.22 -5.03
N SER A 136 -10.62 -3.90 -3.99
CA SER A 136 -11.19 -5.26 -4.09
C SER A 136 -12.44 -5.34 -4.98
N ALA A 137 -13.12 -4.20 -5.21
CA ALA A 137 -14.26 -4.09 -6.12
C ALA A 137 -13.86 -3.94 -7.60
N SER A 138 -12.61 -3.58 -7.89
CA SER A 138 -12.09 -3.45 -9.25
C SER A 138 -11.46 -4.77 -9.70
N LYS A 139 -11.73 -5.21 -10.94
CA LYS A 139 -11.17 -6.45 -11.50
C LYS A 139 -10.87 -6.30 -13.00
N GLY A 140 -9.99 -7.15 -13.52
CA GLY A 140 -9.76 -7.27 -14.97
C GLY A 140 -9.29 -5.96 -15.62
N SER A 141 -10.03 -5.48 -16.62
CA SER A 141 -9.74 -4.25 -17.36
C SER A 141 -10.09 -2.97 -16.59
N ALA A 142 -10.88 -3.06 -15.52
CA ALA A 142 -11.22 -1.91 -14.67
C ALA A 142 -10.11 -1.53 -13.67
N CYS A 143 -9.08 -2.37 -13.56
CA CYS A 143 -7.91 -2.07 -12.74
C CYS A 143 -7.09 -0.92 -13.34
N ALA A 144 -6.46 -0.12 -12.47
CA ALA A 144 -5.60 0.98 -12.88
C ALA A 144 -4.39 0.53 -13.71
N ARG A 145 -3.92 -0.71 -13.49
CA ARG A 145 -2.75 -1.32 -14.15
C ARG A 145 -1.47 -0.48 -14.04
N CYS A 146 -1.42 0.37 -13.02
CA CYS A 146 -0.26 1.18 -12.67
C CYS A 146 -0.34 1.58 -11.20
N LEU A 147 0.82 1.67 -10.55
CA LEU A 147 0.92 2.11 -9.15
C LEU A 147 1.58 3.49 -9.10
N PRO A 148 0.93 4.53 -8.54
CA PRO A 148 1.56 5.83 -8.34
C PRO A 148 2.79 5.72 -7.43
N ARG A 149 3.93 6.20 -7.90
CA ARG A 149 5.20 6.26 -7.15
C ARG A 149 5.71 7.71 -7.06
N GLY A 150 6.46 7.98 -5.99
CA GLY A 150 7.21 9.23 -5.85
C GLY A 150 8.42 9.26 -6.79
N ASN A 151 9.01 10.44 -6.99
CA ASN A 151 10.17 10.61 -7.86
C ASN A 151 11.47 10.11 -7.20
N TRP A 152 11.67 8.79 -7.18
CA TRP A 152 12.90 8.18 -6.63
C TRP A 152 14.17 8.46 -7.45
N GLY A 153 14.00 8.89 -8.70
CA GLY A 153 15.09 9.35 -9.57
C GLY A 153 15.48 10.81 -9.36
N GLY A 154 14.84 11.53 -8.44
CA GLY A 154 15.13 12.95 -8.18
C GLY A 154 15.57 13.24 -6.74
N CYS A 155 15.78 12.22 -5.91
CA CYS A 155 15.99 12.37 -4.47
C CYS A 155 17.10 11.46 -3.95
N LYS A 156 17.74 11.86 -2.84
CA LYS A 156 18.84 11.11 -2.20
C LYS A 156 18.40 10.27 -0.99
N SER A 157 17.21 10.51 -0.44
CA SER A 157 16.70 9.77 0.73
C SER A 157 15.19 9.59 0.69
N PRO A 158 14.63 8.51 1.27
CA PRO A 158 13.19 8.22 1.23
C PRO A 158 12.31 9.37 1.72
N ARG A 159 12.76 10.11 2.75
CA ARG A 159 12.04 11.28 3.29
C ARG A 159 11.81 12.40 2.26
N LYS A 160 12.68 12.51 1.26
CA LYS A 160 12.62 13.53 0.20
C LYS A 160 11.85 13.05 -1.04
N CYS A 161 11.52 11.76 -1.14
CA CYS A 161 10.84 11.19 -2.31
C CYS A 161 9.34 10.92 -2.09
N LYS A 162 8.66 11.79 -1.31
CA LYS A 162 7.29 11.54 -0.88
C LYS A 162 6.32 11.50 -2.05
N LEU A 163 5.38 10.55 -1.99
CA LEU A 163 4.20 10.49 -2.84
C LEU A 163 3.15 11.47 -2.30
N ARG A 164 2.40 12.13 -3.18
CA ARG A 164 1.30 13.01 -2.76
C ARG A 164 0.05 12.15 -2.55
N VAL A 165 -0.41 12.07 -1.31
CA VAL A 165 -1.63 11.36 -0.95
C VAL A 165 -2.64 12.40 -0.48
N GLY A 166 -3.80 12.44 -1.13
CA GLY A 166 -4.94 13.25 -0.71
C GLY A 166 -5.49 12.74 0.62
N ASP A 167 -6.04 13.64 1.41
CA ASP A 167 -6.44 13.35 2.78
C ASP A 167 -7.67 12.40 2.82
N ARG A 168 -7.48 11.23 3.45
CA ARG A 168 -8.54 10.22 3.69
C ARG A 168 -9.56 10.66 4.73
N THR A 169 -9.18 11.61 5.59
CA THR A 169 -9.97 11.95 6.76
C THR A 169 -11.32 12.57 6.38
N SER A 170 -11.49 13.19 5.22
CA SER A 170 -12.79 13.72 4.79
C SER A 170 -13.79 12.62 4.44
N LEU A 171 -13.38 11.61 3.66
CA LEU A 171 -14.26 10.50 3.25
C LEU A 171 -14.62 9.56 4.41
N GLN A 172 -13.65 9.21 5.27
CA GLN A 172 -13.92 8.34 6.43
C GLN A 172 -14.67 9.08 7.55
N ARG A 173 -14.44 10.39 7.77
CA ARG A 173 -15.30 11.20 8.66
C ARG A 173 -16.74 11.24 8.17
N ASN A 174 -16.97 11.33 6.87
CA ASN A 174 -18.33 11.31 6.32
C ASN A 174 -19.02 9.94 6.54
N LYS A 175 -18.33 8.83 6.30
CA LYS A 175 -18.88 7.49 6.60
C LYS A 175 -19.15 7.26 8.09
N HIS A 176 -18.28 7.77 8.97
CA HIS A 176 -18.49 7.69 10.42
C HIS A 176 -19.66 8.60 10.86
N ARG A 177 -19.80 9.79 10.28
CA ARG A 177 -20.91 10.72 10.51
C ARG A 177 -22.25 10.16 10.02
N GLU A 178 -22.29 9.49 8.88
CA GLU A 178 -23.47 8.77 8.39
C GLU A 178 -23.85 7.59 9.31
N SER A 179 -22.87 6.83 9.80
CA SER A 179 -23.12 5.75 10.78
C SER A 179 -23.69 6.27 12.10
N ILE A 180 -23.21 7.40 12.60
CA ILE A 180 -23.73 8.07 13.81
C ILE A 180 -25.12 8.65 13.56
N SER A 181 -25.35 9.27 12.39
CA SER A 181 -26.65 9.81 11.98
C SER A 181 -27.72 8.71 11.91
N ASN A 182 -27.41 7.58 11.26
CA ASN A 182 -28.33 6.44 11.17
C ASN A 182 -28.63 5.77 12.52
N ARG A 183 -27.71 5.85 13.51
CA ARG A 183 -27.99 5.38 14.88
C ARG A 183 -28.91 6.35 15.63
N ARG A 184 -28.77 7.67 15.45
CA ARG A 184 -29.68 8.66 16.04
C ARG A 184 -31.09 8.57 15.46
N ALA A 185 -31.23 8.26 14.17
CA ALA A 185 -32.52 8.07 13.53
C ALA A 185 -33.28 6.80 13.97
N ARG A 186 -32.61 5.83 14.63
CA ARG A 186 -33.22 4.59 15.13
C ARG A 186 -33.46 4.56 16.64
N MET A 187 -33.21 5.64 17.37
CA MET A 187 -33.60 5.68 18.79
C MET A 187 -35.12 5.89 18.92
N PRO A 188 -35.85 5.02 19.63
CA PRO A 188 -37.26 5.25 19.92
C PRO A 188 -37.42 6.53 20.75
N ARG A 189 -38.34 7.40 20.33
CA ARG A 189 -38.69 8.64 21.06
C ARG A 189 -39.15 8.25 22.47
N ARG A 190 -38.50 8.82 23.50
CA ARG A 190 -38.96 8.68 24.89
C ARG A 190 -40.37 9.26 25.00
N TYR A 191 -41.28 8.50 25.60
CA TYR A 191 -42.63 8.94 25.94
C TYR A 191 -42.58 10.16 26.87
N PRO A 192 -43.49 11.14 26.71
CA PRO A 192 -43.57 12.27 27.62
C PRO A 192 -44.05 11.79 29.00
N LEU A 193 -43.33 12.18 30.05
CA LEU A 193 -43.74 11.98 31.43
C LEU A 193 -44.83 13.02 31.74
N ASP A 194 -46.03 12.51 32.01
CA ASP A 194 -47.20 13.28 32.40
C ASP A 194 -47.00 13.81 33.82
N SER A 195 -47.01 15.14 33.97
CA SER A 195 -46.82 15.86 35.23
C SER A 195 -48.15 15.95 35.98
N ARG A 196 -48.23 15.30 37.16
CA ARG A 196 -49.25 15.57 38.19
C ARG A 196 -48.82 16.73 39.08
#